data_AF-A0A4R3H8H0-F1
#
_entry.id   AF-A0A4R3H8H0-F1
#
_cell.length_a   1.000
_cell.length_b   1.000
_cell.length_c   1.000
_cell.angle_alpha   90.00
_cell.angle_beta   90.00
_cell.angle_gamma   90.00
#
_symmetry.space_group_name_H-M   'P 1'
#
loop_
_entity.id
_entity.type
_entity.pdbx_description
1 polymer ?
#
loop_
_entity_poly.entity_id
_entity_poly.type
_entity_poly.pdbx_seq_one_letter_code
_entity_poly.pdbx_strand_id
1 'polypeptide(L)'
;MTERSVVHATFVINRVYDASSARVFKAFSNSEARDRWFVKSEGWPVAEYTFDFRVGGQERGRFSPDGKMIVLNETTYWDIVPDQRIISAYAMDIDGNRISVSVATIELKPEGKGTRLTYTEQGAFLDGYDIPAQREAGCRDLYEKLAAELERQGEDA
;
A
#
# COMPACT_ATOMS: atom_id res chain seq x y z
N MET A 1 -16.74 25.29 -15.25
CA MET A 1 -16.63 24.69 -13.91
C MET A 1 -16.50 23.20 -14.12
N THR A 2 -15.46 22.58 -13.58
CA THR A 2 -15.33 21.11 -13.57
C THR A 2 -16.42 20.54 -12.67
N GLU A 3 -17.16 19.55 -13.18
CA GLU A 3 -18.17 18.82 -12.42
C GLU A 3 -17.50 18.09 -11.25
N ARG A 4 -18.11 18.18 -10.06
CA ARG A 4 -17.59 17.51 -8.86
C ARG A 4 -18.36 16.22 -8.62
N SER A 5 -17.66 15.11 -8.41
CA SER A 5 -18.28 13.81 -8.19
C SER A 5 -17.47 12.94 -7.24
N VAL A 6 -18.13 11.97 -6.62
CA VAL A 6 -17.51 10.97 -5.76
C VAL A 6 -18.07 9.59 -6.07
N VAL A 7 -17.19 8.64 -6.35
CA VAL A 7 -17.52 7.21 -6.41
C VAL A 7 -16.97 6.56 -5.14
N HIS A 8 -17.84 5.89 -4.38
CA HIS A 8 -17.40 5.08 -3.23
C HIS A 8 -17.30 3.62 -3.65
N ALA A 9 -16.24 2.94 -3.21
CA ALA A 9 -16.08 1.51 -3.44
C ALA A 9 -15.38 0.82 -2.27
N THR A 10 -15.60 -0.47 -2.14
CA THR A 10 -14.85 -1.34 -1.25
C THR A 10 -14.44 -2.58 -2.01
N PHE A 11 -13.16 -2.94 -1.92
CA PHE A 11 -12.64 -4.17 -2.52
C PHE A 11 -11.76 -4.91 -1.52
N VAL A 12 -11.61 -6.22 -1.75
CA VAL A 12 -10.86 -7.13 -0.89
C VAL A 12 -9.88 -7.95 -1.72
N ILE A 13 -8.61 -7.94 -1.33
CA ILE A 13 -7.55 -8.76 -1.91
C ILE A 13 -7.13 -9.80 -0.87
N ASN A 14 -7.14 -11.07 -1.28
CA ASN A 14 -6.65 -12.17 -0.47
C ASN A 14 -5.38 -12.73 -1.11
N ARG A 15 -4.31 -12.87 -0.34
CA ARG A 15 -3.05 -13.48 -0.79
C ARG A 15 -2.47 -14.35 0.31
N VAL A 16 -2.04 -15.57 -0.03
CA VAL A 16 -1.37 -16.48 0.90
C VAL A 16 0.12 -16.46 0.60
N TYR A 17 0.96 -16.23 1.59
CA TYR A 17 2.43 -16.23 1.46
C TYR A 17 3.03 -17.43 2.19
N ASP A 18 4.09 -18.03 1.64
CA ASP A 18 4.90 -19.05 2.33
C ASP A 18 5.90 -18.40 3.31
N ALA A 19 5.35 -17.60 4.23
CA ALA A 19 6.10 -16.90 5.25
C ALA A 19 5.24 -16.78 6.52
N SER A 20 5.87 -16.77 7.69
CA SER A 20 5.18 -16.55 8.96
C SER A 20 4.61 -15.13 9.04
N SER A 21 3.58 -14.93 9.86
CA SER A 21 2.91 -13.63 9.94
C SER A 21 3.85 -12.54 10.46
N ALA A 22 4.80 -12.92 11.32
CA ALA A 22 5.90 -12.06 11.75
C ALA A 22 6.82 -11.62 10.60
N ARG A 23 7.16 -12.51 9.66
CA ARG A 23 7.96 -12.14 8.48
C ARG A 23 7.19 -11.21 7.55
N VAL A 24 5.92 -11.53 7.28
CA VAL A 24 5.04 -10.68 6.46
C VAL A 24 4.91 -9.29 7.10
N PHE A 25 4.62 -9.21 8.40
CA PHE A 25 4.50 -7.96 9.13
C PHE A 25 5.82 -7.16 9.17
N LYS A 26 6.95 -7.84 9.34
CA LYS A 26 8.28 -7.21 9.28
C LYS A 26 8.55 -6.55 7.92
N ALA A 27 8.06 -7.11 6.83
CA ALA A 27 8.19 -6.49 5.51
C ALA A 27 7.39 -5.18 5.37
N PHE A 28 6.34 -4.97 6.17
CA PHE A 28 5.65 -3.68 6.26
C PHE A 28 6.35 -2.71 7.21
N SER A 29 6.78 -3.17 8.39
CA SER A 29 7.29 -2.30 9.45
C SER A 29 8.75 -1.89 9.30
N ASN A 30 9.54 -2.64 8.53
CA ASN A 30 10.95 -2.33 8.28
C ASN A 30 11.10 -1.42 7.06
N SER A 31 11.74 -0.26 7.26
CA SER A 31 11.92 0.76 6.21
C SER A 31 12.73 0.26 5.01
N GLU A 32 13.76 -0.56 5.20
CA GLU A 32 14.58 -1.08 4.09
C GLU A 32 13.82 -2.11 3.26
N ALA A 33 13.05 -2.99 3.90
CA ALA A 33 12.16 -3.91 3.19
C ALA A 33 11.12 -3.11 2.38
N ARG A 34 10.44 -2.17 3.04
CA ARG A 34 9.45 -1.29 2.41
C ARG A 34 10.02 -0.52 1.22
N ASP A 35 11.24 -0.02 1.33
CA ASP A 35 11.93 0.66 0.22
C ASP A 35 12.12 -0.26 -1.00
N ARG A 36 12.51 -1.52 -0.79
CA ARG A 36 12.74 -2.48 -1.88
C ARG A 36 11.45 -2.87 -2.61
N TRP A 37 10.42 -3.28 -1.88
CA TRP A 37 9.22 -3.89 -2.49
C TRP A 37 8.12 -2.89 -2.81
N PHE A 38 8.10 -1.72 -2.17
CA PHE A 38 7.07 -0.70 -2.39
C PHE A 38 7.65 0.51 -3.14
N VAL A 39 8.61 1.22 -2.55
CA VAL A 39 9.09 2.53 -3.04
C VAL A 39 9.85 2.40 -4.37
N LYS A 40 10.83 1.49 -4.44
CA LYS A 40 11.71 1.34 -5.61
C LYS A 40 11.29 0.24 -6.57
N SER A 41 10.19 -0.44 -6.29
CA SER A 41 9.76 -1.61 -7.04
C SER A 41 9.47 -1.35 -8.51
N GLU A 42 9.16 -0.10 -8.87
CA GLU A 42 8.89 0.33 -10.24
C GLU A 42 10.10 1.04 -10.90
N GLY A 43 11.20 1.26 -10.16
CA GLY A 43 12.38 1.94 -10.70
C GLY A 43 12.14 3.40 -11.16
N TRP A 44 11.17 4.08 -10.57
CA TRP A 44 10.78 5.42 -10.99
C TRP A 44 11.89 6.47 -10.78
N PRO A 45 12.06 7.42 -11.73
CA PRO A 45 13.13 8.42 -11.69
C PRO A 45 13.04 9.40 -10.50
N VAL A 46 11.85 9.62 -9.95
CA VAL A 46 11.66 10.40 -8.72
C VAL A 46 10.98 9.52 -7.69
N ALA A 47 11.62 9.36 -6.53
CA ALA A 47 11.09 8.67 -5.37
C ALA A 47 11.63 9.34 -4.09
N GLU A 48 10.89 10.30 -3.55
CA GLU A 48 11.12 10.83 -2.20
C GLU A 48 10.15 10.15 -1.25
N TYR A 49 10.66 9.68 -0.10
CA TYR A 49 9.86 8.86 0.79
C TYR A 49 10.23 9.09 2.26
N THR A 50 9.22 9.31 3.10
CA THR A 50 9.34 9.37 4.55
C THR A 50 8.41 8.34 5.18
N PHE A 51 8.85 7.68 6.25
CA PHE A 51 8.15 6.54 6.83
C PHE A 51 8.29 6.51 8.35
N ASP A 52 7.19 6.69 9.06
CA ASP A 52 7.09 6.62 10.53
C ASP A 52 6.01 5.59 10.92
N PHE A 53 6.43 4.33 11.06
CA PHE A 53 5.53 3.19 11.29
C PHE A 53 5.19 3.01 12.77
N ARG A 54 4.22 3.78 13.24
CA ARG A 54 3.62 3.69 14.58
C ARG A 54 2.20 4.23 14.52
N VAL A 55 1.38 3.96 15.53
CA VAL A 55 0.05 4.59 15.64
C VAL A 55 0.20 6.12 15.71
N GLY A 56 -0.55 6.82 14.86
CA GLY A 56 -0.46 8.27 14.63
C GLY A 56 0.76 8.71 13.83
N GLY A 57 1.62 7.79 13.39
CA GLY A 57 2.75 8.04 12.51
C GLY A 57 2.29 8.24 11.07
N GLN A 58 3.16 8.88 10.27
CA GLN A 58 2.85 9.25 8.90
C GLN A 58 3.86 8.65 7.90
N GLU A 59 3.35 8.33 6.73
CA GLU A 59 4.13 7.95 5.56
C GLU A 59 3.79 8.91 4.43
N ARG A 60 4.82 9.36 3.70
CA ARG A 60 4.64 10.26 2.55
C ARG A 60 5.53 9.79 1.43
N GLY A 61 4.93 9.59 0.26
CA GLY A 61 5.63 9.26 -0.97
C GLY A 61 5.39 10.33 -2.03
N ARG A 62 6.44 10.76 -2.70
CA ARG A 62 6.39 11.57 -3.91
C ARG A 62 7.10 10.82 -5.02
N PHE A 63 6.33 10.51 -6.05
CA PHE A 63 6.71 9.60 -7.11
C PHE A 63 6.51 10.23 -8.48
N SER A 64 7.33 9.86 -9.45
CA SER A 64 7.11 10.24 -10.85
C SER A 64 7.46 9.09 -11.80
N PRO A 65 6.47 8.37 -12.34
CA PRO A 65 6.71 7.23 -13.23
C PRO A 65 7.42 7.61 -14.54
N ASP A 66 7.09 8.76 -15.12
CA ASP A 66 7.57 9.24 -16.41
C ASP A 66 8.50 10.46 -16.30
N GLY A 67 8.82 10.88 -15.07
CA GLY A 67 9.58 12.09 -14.78
C GLY A 67 8.82 13.40 -14.99
N LYS A 68 7.52 13.36 -15.33
CA LYS A 68 6.68 14.54 -15.59
C LYS A 68 5.49 14.61 -14.65
N MET A 69 4.70 13.54 -14.60
CA MET A 69 3.54 13.41 -13.72
C MET A 69 4.03 13.17 -12.30
N ILE A 70 3.48 13.91 -11.34
CA ILE A 70 3.77 13.74 -9.93
C ILE A 70 2.59 13.05 -9.24
N VAL A 71 2.88 11.89 -8.65
CA VAL A 71 1.96 11.17 -7.78
C VAL A 71 2.40 11.38 -6.33
N LEU A 72 1.49 11.86 -5.50
CA LEU A 72 1.70 11.96 -4.05
C LEU A 72 0.84 10.93 -3.34
N ASN A 73 1.42 10.29 -2.32
CA ASN A 73 0.71 9.48 -1.35
C ASN A 73 0.97 10.05 0.04
N GLU A 74 -0.08 10.29 0.81
CA GLU A 74 -0.01 10.74 2.19
C GLU A 74 -0.82 9.80 3.06
N THR A 75 -0.15 9.08 3.95
CA THR A 75 -0.72 8.00 4.76
C THR A 75 -0.55 8.31 6.24
N THR A 76 -1.58 8.02 7.04
CA THR A 76 -1.53 8.02 8.51
C THR A 76 -1.94 6.65 9.04
N TYR A 77 -1.17 6.10 9.96
CA TYR A 77 -1.44 4.82 10.62
C TYR A 77 -2.34 5.02 11.84
N TRP A 78 -3.46 4.30 11.89
CA TRP A 78 -4.48 4.46 12.94
C TRP A 78 -4.54 3.27 13.91
N ASP A 79 -4.24 2.06 13.46
CA ASP A 79 -4.14 0.88 14.32
C ASP A 79 -3.00 -0.02 13.84
N ILE A 80 -2.20 -0.53 14.77
CA ILE A 80 -1.13 -1.47 14.49
C ILE A 80 -1.14 -2.52 15.60
N VAL A 81 -1.48 -3.75 15.25
CA VAL A 81 -1.31 -4.92 16.12
C VAL A 81 -0.21 -5.78 15.50
N PRO A 82 0.94 -5.93 16.19
CA PRO A 82 2.06 -6.72 15.69
C PRO A 82 1.62 -8.09 15.15
N ASP A 83 2.13 -8.41 13.97
CA ASP A 83 1.94 -9.67 13.24
C ASP A 83 0.49 -10.00 12.85
N GLN A 84 -0.45 -9.07 13.04
CA GLN A 84 -1.89 -9.34 12.93
C GLN A 84 -2.65 -8.28 12.14
N ARG A 85 -2.43 -6.99 12.39
CA ARG A 85 -3.28 -5.95 11.80
C ARG A 85 -2.57 -4.62 11.60
N ILE A 86 -2.87 -3.97 10.48
CA ILE A 86 -2.49 -2.59 10.18
C ILE A 86 -3.72 -1.89 9.61
N ILE A 87 -4.14 -0.77 10.20
CA ILE A 87 -5.16 0.12 9.65
C ILE A 87 -4.53 1.47 9.38
N SER A 88 -4.69 1.98 8.17
CA SER A 88 -4.24 3.30 7.77
C SER A 88 -5.32 4.04 6.98
N ALA A 89 -5.25 5.36 7.00
CA ALA A 89 -5.98 6.20 6.06
C ALA A 89 -4.97 6.89 5.17
N TYR A 90 -5.24 6.96 3.87
CA TYR A 90 -4.33 7.61 2.93
C TYR A 90 -5.07 8.41 1.86
N ALA A 91 -4.38 9.43 1.37
CA ALA A 91 -4.81 10.25 0.24
C ALA A 91 -3.83 10.09 -0.91
N MET A 92 -4.36 10.22 -2.13
CA MET A 92 -3.55 10.27 -3.35
C MET A 92 -3.85 11.52 -4.14
N ASP A 93 -2.79 12.14 -4.66
CA ASP A 93 -2.86 13.30 -5.52
C ASP A 93 -2.07 13.05 -6.81
N ILE A 94 -2.60 13.50 -7.94
CA ILE A 94 -1.91 13.51 -9.24
C ILE A 94 -1.85 14.96 -9.74
N ASP A 95 -0.63 15.46 -9.96
CA ASP A 95 -0.37 16.83 -10.41
C ASP A 95 -1.11 17.90 -9.59
N GLY A 96 -1.18 17.68 -8.27
CA GLY A 96 -1.84 18.57 -7.31
C GLY A 96 -3.36 18.42 -7.20
N ASN A 97 -3.96 17.47 -7.93
CA ASN A 97 -5.39 17.16 -7.82
C ASN A 97 -5.58 15.95 -6.92
N ARG A 98 -6.40 16.10 -5.86
CA ARG A 98 -6.81 14.98 -5.01
C ARG A 98 -7.66 14.01 -5.83
N ILE A 99 -7.16 12.80 -6.02
CA ILE A 99 -7.84 11.77 -6.83
C ILE A 99 -8.61 10.78 -5.96
N SER A 100 -8.17 10.54 -4.72
CA SER A 100 -8.87 9.64 -3.80
C SER A 100 -8.48 9.86 -2.34
N VAL A 101 -9.36 9.42 -1.45
CA VAL A 101 -9.05 9.17 -0.03
C VAL A 101 -9.57 7.79 0.34
N SER A 102 -8.75 7.00 1.02
CA SER A 102 -9.05 5.60 1.34
C SER A 102 -8.73 5.27 2.80
N VAL A 103 -9.49 4.34 3.36
CA VAL A 103 -9.13 3.60 4.57
C VAL A 103 -8.72 2.19 4.15
N ALA A 104 -7.50 1.80 4.50
CA ALA A 104 -6.92 0.51 4.20
C ALA A 104 -6.78 -0.32 5.48
N THR A 105 -7.20 -1.58 5.43
CA THR A 105 -7.04 -2.56 6.51
C THR A 105 -6.31 -3.77 5.98
N ILE A 106 -5.17 -4.10 6.59
CA ILE A 106 -4.44 -5.34 6.38
C ILE A 106 -4.66 -6.21 7.61
N GLU A 107 -5.17 -7.43 7.39
CA GLU A 107 -5.19 -8.49 8.39
C GLU A 107 -4.24 -9.62 7.97
N LEU A 108 -3.46 -10.12 8.93
CA LEU A 108 -2.55 -11.24 8.77
C LEU A 108 -3.04 -12.38 9.68
N LYS A 109 -3.29 -13.55 9.09
CA LYS A 109 -3.71 -14.75 9.83
C LYS A 109 -2.84 -15.94 9.43
N PRO A 110 -2.34 -16.74 10.39
CA PRO A 110 -1.63 -17.98 10.07
C PRO A 110 -2.48 -18.89 9.18
N GLU A 111 -1.86 -19.49 8.17
CA GLU A 111 -2.49 -20.49 7.29
C GLU A 111 -1.51 -21.62 7.03
N GLY A 112 -1.66 -22.72 7.78
CA GLY A 112 -0.69 -23.81 7.76
C GLY A 112 0.69 -23.33 8.23
N LYS A 113 1.69 -23.45 7.36
CA LYS A 113 3.05 -22.92 7.60
C LYS A 113 3.24 -21.47 7.14
N GLY A 114 2.28 -20.94 6.39
CA GLY A 114 2.32 -19.60 5.80
C GLY A 114 1.38 -18.62 6.49
N THR A 115 1.06 -17.55 5.77
CA THR A 115 0.17 -16.48 6.25
C THR A 115 -0.78 -16.04 5.15
N ARG A 116 -2.07 -15.93 5.50
CA ARG A 116 -3.05 -15.23 4.69
C ARG A 116 -3.03 -13.75 5.02
N LEU A 117 -2.74 -12.92 4.03
CA LEU A 117 -3.01 -11.49 4.02
C LEU A 117 -4.41 -11.25 3.44
N THR A 118 -5.22 -10.51 4.18
CA THR A 118 -6.49 -9.95 3.71
C THR A 118 -6.35 -8.43 3.70
N TYR A 119 -6.33 -7.83 2.52
CA TYR A 119 -6.35 -6.39 2.35
C TYR A 119 -7.76 -5.94 1.99
N THR A 120 -8.32 -5.04 2.78
CA THR A 120 -9.59 -4.38 2.48
C THR A 120 -9.33 -2.89 2.31
N GLU A 121 -9.77 -2.32 1.20
CA GLU A 121 -9.75 -0.87 0.99
C GLU A 121 -11.16 -0.33 0.84
N GLN A 122 -11.45 0.74 1.57
CA GLN A 122 -12.68 1.51 1.47
C GLN A 122 -12.32 2.90 0.95
N GLY A 123 -12.62 3.17 -0.32
CA GLY A 123 -12.16 4.36 -1.03
C GLY A 123 -13.28 5.30 -1.47
N ALA A 124 -13.00 6.59 -1.44
CA ALA A 124 -13.74 7.65 -2.11
C ALA A 124 -12.89 8.20 -3.27
N PHE A 125 -13.34 8.01 -4.49
CA PHE A 125 -12.64 8.37 -5.73
C PHE A 125 -13.28 9.63 -6.31
N LEU A 126 -12.47 10.67 -6.53
CA LEU A 126 -12.95 12.02 -6.78
C LEU A 126 -12.86 12.37 -8.26
N ASP A 127 -13.90 13.05 -8.75
CA ASP A 127 -13.91 13.82 -10.00
C ASP A 127 -13.48 13.03 -11.26
N GLY A 128 -13.57 11.70 -11.23
CA GLY A 128 -13.26 10.82 -12.34
C GLY A 128 -11.77 10.63 -12.65
N TYR A 129 -10.88 11.05 -11.76
CA TYR A 129 -9.42 10.92 -11.95
C TYR A 129 -8.91 9.49 -11.77
N ASP A 130 -9.61 8.68 -10.98
CA ASP A 130 -9.25 7.31 -10.67
C ASP A 130 -10.50 6.44 -10.62
N ILE A 131 -10.32 5.16 -10.91
CA ILE A 131 -11.39 4.18 -11.06
C ILE A 131 -11.13 3.05 -10.06
N PRO A 132 -12.12 2.66 -9.22
CA PRO A 132 -11.95 1.61 -8.21
C PRO A 132 -11.31 0.32 -8.73
N ALA A 133 -11.65 -0.12 -9.95
CA ALA A 133 -11.09 -1.32 -10.56
C ALA A 133 -9.59 -1.18 -10.89
N GLN A 134 -9.13 0.01 -11.30
CA GLN A 134 -7.71 0.28 -11.54
C GLN A 134 -6.93 0.31 -10.22
N ARG A 135 -7.52 0.92 -9.19
CA ARG A 135 -6.96 0.89 -7.84
C ARG A 135 -6.79 -0.53 -7.32
N GLU A 136 -7.82 -1.37 -7.43
CA GLU A 136 -7.76 -2.77 -7.01
C GLU A 136 -6.64 -3.52 -7.75
N ALA A 137 -6.54 -3.35 -9.07
CA ALA A 137 -5.49 -3.99 -9.88
C ALA A 137 -4.09 -3.56 -9.42
N GLY A 138 -3.85 -2.26 -9.25
CA GLY A 138 -2.56 -1.76 -8.77
C GLY A 138 -2.21 -2.25 -7.36
N CYS A 139 -3.18 -2.31 -6.45
CA CYS A 139 -2.98 -2.91 -5.13
C CYS A 139 -2.63 -4.40 -5.21
N ARG A 140 -3.23 -5.15 -6.14
CA ARG A 140 -2.92 -6.57 -6.35
C ARG A 140 -1.48 -6.76 -6.81
N ASP A 141 -1.03 -5.95 -7.76
CA ASP A 141 0.35 -5.99 -8.25
C ASP A 141 1.37 -5.67 -7.14
N LEU A 142 1.06 -4.69 -6.27
CA LEU A 142 1.88 -4.39 -5.09
C LEU A 142 2.02 -5.59 -4.14
N TYR A 143 0.96 -6.38 -3.96
CA TYR A 143 1.01 -7.57 -3.11
C TYR A 143 1.73 -8.75 -3.74
N GLU A 144 1.86 -8.80 -5.07
CA GLU A 144 2.77 -9.76 -5.73
C GLU A 144 4.24 -9.33 -5.59
N LYS A 145 4.54 -8.03 -5.58
CA LYS A 145 5.89 -7.53 -5.27
C LYS A 145 6.31 -7.85 -3.84
N LEU A 146 5.38 -7.80 -2.89
CA LEU A 146 5.61 -8.29 -1.54
C LEU A 146 5.95 -9.78 -1.52
N ALA A 147 5.31 -10.60 -2.36
CA ALA A 147 5.63 -12.03 -2.46
C ALA A 147 7.10 -12.24 -2.85
N ALA A 148 7.57 -11.52 -3.88
CA ALA A 148 8.96 -11.61 -4.35
C ALA A 148 9.97 -11.20 -3.27
N GLU A 149 9.68 -10.16 -2.47
CA GLU A 149 10.57 -9.78 -1.36
C GLU A 149 10.60 -10.83 -0.24
N LEU A 150 9.48 -11.49 0.04
CA LEU A 150 9.42 -12.55 1.06
C LEU A 150 10.17 -13.81 0.61
N GLU A 151 10.12 -14.15 -0.67
CA GLU A 151 10.92 -15.23 -1.25
C GLU A 151 12.42 -14.91 -1.12
N ARG A 152 12.83 -13.70 -1.52
CA ARG A 152 14.22 -13.23 -1.39
C ARG A 152 14.75 -13.31 0.05
N GLN A 153 13.95 -12.91 1.04
CA GLN A 153 14.33 -13.02 2.44
C GLN A 153 14.46 -14.47 2.95
N GLY A 154 13.80 -15.43 2.29
CA GLY A 154 13.87 -16.85 2.64
C GLY A 154 15.12 -17.53 2.08
N GLU A 155 15.68 -17.02 0.99
CA GLU A 155 16.93 -17.50 0.39
C GLU A 155 18.18 -16.98 1.14
N ASP A 156 18.07 -15.81 1.76
CA ASP A 156 19.13 -15.17 2.55
C ASP A 156 19.23 -15.69 4.02
N ALA A 157 18.39 -16.65 4.43
CA ALA A 157 18.23 -17.12 5.82
C ALA A 157 18.60 -18.60 6.00
#